data_AF-A0ABD7YWY3-F1
#
_entry.id   AF-A0ABD7YWY3-F1
#
_cell.length_a   1.000
_cell.length_b   1.000
_cell.length_c   1.000
_cell.angle_alpha   90.00
_cell.angle_beta   90.00
_cell.angle_gamma   90.00
#
_symmetry.space_group_name_H-M   'P 1'
#
loop_
_entity.id
_entity.type
_entity.pdbx_description
1 polymer ?
#
loop_
_entity_poly.entity_id
_entity_poly.type
_entity_poly.pdbx_seq_one_letter_code
_entity_poly.pdbx_strand_id
1 'polypeptide(L)'
;MVTGLKINLLYWYKKDDDRKFEIYTWNPLVSWLRLLLLVFGVIFCAQNMILMAIVDMLVYLGFYIAYLYFNREIVQKINMRTADVKTEGFKYSFRRPLTITVRK
;
A
#
# COMPACT_ATOMS: atom_id res chain seq x y z
N MET A 1 -3.57 19.39 -22.14
CA MET A 1 -2.72 18.20 -22.38
C MET A 1 -3.33 17.05 -21.59
N VAL A 2 -4.04 16.15 -22.28
CA VAL A 2 -4.78 15.05 -21.65
C VAL A 2 -3.78 13.94 -21.35
N THR A 3 -3.30 13.88 -20.11
CA THR A 3 -2.49 12.76 -19.64
C THR A 3 -3.42 11.59 -19.35
N GLY A 4 -3.45 10.65 -20.28
CA GLY A 4 -4.17 9.39 -20.14
C GLY A 4 -3.83 8.73 -18.81
N LEU A 5 -4.87 8.54 -17.99
CA LEU A 5 -4.81 7.79 -16.75
C LEU A 5 -4.56 6.32 -17.12
N LYS A 6 -3.31 5.93 -17.39
CA LYS A 6 -2.90 4.52 -17.34
C LYS A 6 -3.08 4.10 -15.89
N ILE A 7 -4.25 3.56 -15.57
CA ILE A 7 -4.51 2.89 -14.31
C ILE A 7 -3.68 1.61 -14.34
N ASN A 8 -2.39 1.72 -14.03
CA ASN A 8 -1.64 0.57 -13.56
C ASN A 8 -2.31 0.19 -12.24
N LEU A 9 -3.27 -0.74 -12.24
CA LEU A 9 -3.96 -1.15 -11.02
C LEU A 9 -3.02 -1.76 -9.97
N LEU A 10 -1.81 -2.16 -10.39
CA LEU A 10 -0.83 -2.91 -9.60
C LEU A 10 0.40 -2.05 -9.25
N TYR A 11 0.20 -0.88 -8.63
CA TYR A 11 1.29 -0.21 -7.89
C TYR A 11 0.91 -0.04 -6.43
N TRP A 12 1.88 -0.20 -5.55
CA TRP A 12 1.72 -0.02 -4.11
C TRP A 12 1.94 1.44 -3.72
N TYR A 13 3.08 1.98 -4.14
CA TYR A 13 3.35 3.41 -4.15
C TYR A 13 3.67 3.85 -5.58
N LYS A 14 3.09 4.97 -5.98
CA LYS A 14 3.52 5.69 -7.17
C LYS A 14 4.75 6.53 -6.77
N LYS A 15 5.90 6.23 -7.36
CA LYS A 15 7.13 7.03 -7.21
C LYS A 15 7.09 8.13 -8.26
N ASP A 16 7.08 9.38 -7.82
CA ASP A 16 7.36 10.55 -8.63
C ASP A 16 8.69 11.14 -8.16
N ASP A 17 9.62 11.37 -9.10
CA ASP A 17 10.95 11.85 -8.79
C ASP A 17 11.07 13.32 -9.23
N ASP A 18 11.35 14.20 -8.28
CA ASP A 18 11.68 15.59 -8.53
C ASP A 18 13.15 15.85 -8.19
N ARG A 19 13.75 16.91 -8.75
CA ARG A 19 15.20 17.17 -8.64
C ARG A 19 15.72 17.26 -7.20
N LYS A 20 14.87 17.54 -6.22
CA LYS A 20 15.23 17.69 -4.79
C LYS A 20 14.49 16.71 -3.86
N PHE A 21 13.44 16.06 -4.33
CA PHE A 21 12.52 15.28 -3.50
C PHE A 21 12.07 14.02 -4.24
N GLU A 22 12.04 12.89 -3.53
CA GLU A 22 11.31 11.71 -3.96
C GLU A 22 9.92 11.73 -3.32
N ILE A 23 8.88 11.65 -4.13
CA ILE A 23 7.49 11.67 -3.69
C ILE A 23 6.91 10.27 -3.90
N TYR A 24 6.41 9.67 -2.82
CA TYR A 24 5.79 8.36 -2.83
C TYR A 24 4.32 8.50 -2.48
N THR A 25 3.44 8.29 -3.45
CA THR A 25 1.99 8.35 -3.25
C THR A 25 1.41 6.95 -3.10
N TRP A 26 0.79 6.68 -1.96
CA TRP A 26 0.13 5.42 -1.64
C TRP A 26 -1.06 5.15 -2.55
N ASN A 27 -1.22 3.90 -2.97
CA ASN A 27 -2.43 3.45 -3.64
C ASN A 27 -3.51 3.05 -2.61
N PRO A 28 -4.61 3.81 -2.46
CA PRO A 28 -5.64 3.50 -1.47
C PRO A 28 -6.35 2.17 -1.74
N LEU A 29 -6.36 1.69 -2.99
CA LEU A 29 -6.96 0.39 -3.35
C LEU A 29 -6.33 -0.74 -2.56
N VAL A 30 -5.03 -0.68 -2.32
CA VAL A 30 -4.30 -1.67 -1.52
C VAL A 30 -4.86 -1.74 -0.09
N SER A 31 -5.09 -0.57 0.52
CA SER A 31 -5.64 -0.49 1.87
C SER A 31 -7.05 -1.08 1.94
N TRP A 32 -7.87 -0.79 0.94
CA TRP A 32 -9.22 -1.36 0.84
C TRP A 32 -9.21 -2.86 0.59
N LEU A 33 -8.33 -3.35 -0.28
CA LEU A 33 -8.20 -4.79 -0.54
C LEU A 33 -7.75 -5.54 0.71
N ARG A 34 -6.79 -4.99 1.46
CA ARG A 34 -6.34 -5.55 2.73
C ARG A 34 -7.47 -5.60 3.77
N LEU A 35 -8.29 -4.55 3.83
CA LEU A 35 -9.44 -4.52 4.71
C LEU A 35 -10.50 -5.55 4.31
N LEU A 36 -10.76 -5.71 3.01
CA LEU A 36 -11.69 -6.71 2.49
C LEU A 36 -11.25 -8.13 2.84
N LEU A 37 -9.98 -8.47 2.67
CA LEU A 37 -9.45 -9.77 3.08
C LEU A 37 -9.69 -10.02 4.57
N LEU A 38 -9.36 -9.05 5.44
CA LEU A 38 -9.62 -9.19 6.88
C LEU A 38 -11.11 -9.40 7.20
N VAL A 39 -12.01 -8.67 6.53
CA VAL A 39 -13.46 -8.82 6.71
C VAL A 39 -13.92 -10.21 6.24
N PHE A 40 -13.43 -10.68 5.08
CA PHE A 40 -13.74 -12.02 4.58
C PHE A 40 -13.23 -13.12 5.52
N GLY A 41 -12.01 -13.01 6.03
CA GLY A 41 -11.48 -13.93 7.03
C GLY A 41 -12.38 -14.02 8.27
N VAL A 42 -12.86 -12.90 8.79
CA VAL A 42 -13.82 -12.88 9.93
C VAL A 42 -15.14 -13.55 9.56
N ILE A 43 -15.69 -13.29 8.38
CA ILE A 43 -16.94 -13.91 7.90
C ILE A 43 -16.77 -15.43 7.76
N PHE A 44 -15.67 -15.91 7.17
CA PHE A 44 -15.40 -17.34 7.04
C PHE A 44 -15.25 -18.03 8.39
N CYS A 45 -14.60 -17.38 9.35
CA CYS A 45 -14.55 -17.87 10.73
C CYS A 45 -15.94 -17.94 11.37
N ALA A 46 -16.78 -16.90 11.20
CA ALA A 46 -18.14 -16.88 11.74
C ALA A 46 -19.06 -17.95 11.13
N GLN A 47 -18.86 -18.28 9.85
CA GLN A 47 -19.57 -19.36 9.15
C GLN A 47 -18.93 -20.75 9.36
N ASN A 48 -17.90 -20.84 10.20
CA ASN A 48 -17.14 -22.07 10.47
C ASN A 48 -16.51 -22.71 9.21
N MET A 49 -16.21 -21.90 8.20
CA MET A 49 -15.55 -22.31 6.95
C MET A 49 -14.03 -22.29 7.12
N ILE A 50 -13.50 -23.20 7.94
CA ILE A 50 -12.09 -23.23 8.35
C ILE A 50 -11.13 -23.26 7.14
N LEU A 51 -11.43 -24.08 6.13
CA LEU A 51 -10.58 -24.18 4.93
C LEU A 51 -10.49 -22.84 4.18
N MET A 52 -11.60 -22.12 4.03
CA MET A 52 -11.62 -20.81 3.37
C MET A 52 -10.89 -19.74 4.18
N ALA A 53 -11.02 -19.77 5.51
CA ALA A 53 -10.27 -18.87 6.39
C ALA A 53 -8.76 -19.09 6.29
N ILE A 54 -8.29 -20.34 6.17
CA ILE A 54 -6.88 -20.65 5.95
C ILE A 54 -6.41 -20.11 4.59
N VAL A 55 -7.19 -20.32 3.53
CA VAL A 55 -6.86 -19.80 2.19
C VAL A 55 -6.79 -18.27 2.21
N ASP A 56 -7.75 -17.59 2.83
CA ASP A 56 -7.76 -16.14 2.97
C ASP A 56 -6.54 -15.63 3.74
N MET A 57 -6.17 -16.31 4.83
CA MET A 57 -4.96 -15.99 5.59
C MET A 57 -3.68 -16.13 4.74
N LEU A 58 -3.58 -17.18 3.91
CA LEU A 58 -2.43 -17.38 3.02
C LEU A 58 -2.37 -16.31 1.93
N VAL A 59 -3.51 -15.93 1.36
CA VAL A 59 -3.60 -14.83 0.38
C VAL A 59 -3.17 -13.52 1.02
N TYR A 60 -3.66 -13.23 2.23
CA TYR A 60 -3.26 -12.05 3.00
C TYR A 60 -1.77 -12.03 3.31
N LEU A 61 -1.19 -13.17 3.70
CA LEU A 61 0.25 -13.31 3.94
C LEU A 61 1.05 -13.07 2.66
N GLY A 62 0.65 -13.67 1.54
CA GLY A 62 1.28 -13.44 0.23
C GLY A 62 1.22 -11.96 -0.18
N PHE A 63 0.06 -11.32 0.02
CA PHE A 63 -0.13 -9.89 -0.23
C PHE A 63 0.80 -9.03 0.64
N TYR A 64 0.96 -9.39 1.92
CA TYR A 64 1.84 -8.69 2.85
C TYR A 64 3.33 -8.86 2.52
N ILE A 65 3.75 -10.07 2.12
CA ILE A 65 5.13 -10.31 1.70
C ILE A 65 5.43 -9.55 0.40
N ALA A 66 4.51 -9.59 -0.57
CA ALA A 66 4.65 -8.82 -1.81
C ALA A 66 4.78 -7.32 -1.53
N TYR A 67 3.97 -6.79 -0.61
CA TYR A 67 4.09 -5.41 -0.15
C TYR A 67 5.50 -5.10 0.37
N LEU A 68 6.04 -5.91 1.27
CA LEU A 68 7.37 -5.70 1.84
C LEU A 68 8.46 -5.78 0.77
N TYR A 69 8.35 -6.73 -0.17
CA TYR A 69 9.34 -6.94 -1.22
C TYR A 69 9.41 -5.73 -2.17
N PHE A 70 8.27 -5.27 -2.70
CA PHE A 70 8.24 -4.16 -3.65
C PHE A 70 8.54 -2.80 -3.00
N ASN A 71 8.27 -2.63 -1.70
CA ASN A 71 8.41 -1.34 -1.02
C ASN A 71 9.60 -1.28 -0.06
N ARG A 72 10.51 -2.27 -0.14
CA ARG A 72 11.68 -2.39 0.74
C ARG A 72 12.51 -1.12 0.81
N GLU A 73 12.75 -0.47 -0.34
CA GLU A 73 13.57 0.75 -0.42
C GLU A 73 12.94 1.91 0.37
N ILE A 74 11.64 2.14 0.22
CA ILE A 74 10.90 3.18 0.93
C ILE A 74 10.87 2.88 2.42
N VAL A 75 10.57 1.63 2.79
CA VAL A 75 10.54 1.20 4.19
C VAL A 75 11.90 1.40 4.85
N GLN A 76 13.00 1.09 4.16
CA GLN A 76 14.35 1.34 4.65
C GLN A 76 14.64 2.83 4.82
N LYS A 77 14.31 3.67 3.82
CA LYS A 77 14.49 5.13 3.89
C LYS A 77 13.73 5.78 5.05
N ILE A 78 12.49 5.34 5.29
CA ILE A 78 11.69 5.81 6.43
C ILE A 78 12.29 5.34 7.76
N ASN A 79 12.71 4.07 7.83
CA ASN A 79 13.17 3.48 9.09
C ASN A 79 14.57 3.95 9.51
N MET A 80 15.43 4.29 8.55
CA MET A 80 16.78 4.80 8.81
C MET A 80 16.80 6.25 9.34
N ARG A 81 15.66 6.97 9.35
CA ARG A 81 15.55 8.41 9.75
C ARG A 81 16.61 9.32 9.11
N THR A 82 17.18 8.92 7.98
CA THR A 82 18.31 9.60 7.33
C THR A 82 17.89 10.79 6.47
N ALA A 83 16.59 10.96 6.24
CA ALA A 83 16.04 12.04 5.43
C ALA A 83 14.94 12.79 6.19
N ASP A 84 14.79 14.09 5.89
CA ASP A 84 13.60 14.85 6.25
C ASP A 84 12.39 14.23 5.52
N VAL A 85 11.67 13.36 6.21
CA VAL A 85 10.46 12.70 5.71
C VAL A 85 9.24 13.49 6.13
N LYS A 86 8.51 14.02 5.16
CA LYS A 86 7.19 14.61 5.39
C LYS A 86 6.11 13.63 4.98
N THR A 87 5.14 13.39 5.85
CA THR A 87 3.98 12.53 5.57
C THR A 87 2.71 13.36 5.57
N GLU A 88 1.90 13.23 4.52
CA GLU A 88 0.63 13.94 4.37
C GLU A 88 -0.46 12.99 3.86
N GLY A 89 -1.73 13.30 4.11
CA GLY A 89 -2.87 12.53 3.60
C GLY A 89 -3.19 11.25 4.39
N PHE A 90 -4.02 10.39 3.81
CA PHE A 90 -4.59 9.22 4.49
C PHE A 90 -4.53 7.96 3.63
N LYS A 91 -4.18 6.82 4.24
CA LYS A 91 -4.06 5.53 3.55
C LYS A 91 -5.36 5.03 2.90
N TYR A 92 -6.51 5.39 3.47
CA TYR A 92 -7.83 4.94 3.00
C TYR A 92 -8.57 5.97 2.13
N SER A 93 -7.97 7.14 1.86
CA SER A 93 -8.63 8.22 1.11
C SER A 93 -8.20 8.23 -0.35
N PHE A 94 -9.16 8.14 -1.27
CA PHE A 94 -8.92 8.34 -2.70
C PHE A 94 -8.71 9.81 -3.08
N ARG A 95 -9.25 10.75 -2.31
CA ARG A 95 -9.14 12.20 -2.59
C ARG A 95 -7.85 12.81 -2.07
N ARG A 96 -7.32 12.27 -0.97
CA ARG A 96 -6.07 12.69 -0.34
C ARG A 96 -5.28 11.45 0.08
N PRO A 97 -4.76 10.67 -0.89
CA PRO A 97 -3.97 9.48 -0.59
C PRO A 97 -2.76 9.85 0.27
N LEU A 98 -2.26 8.88 1.04
CA LEU A 98 -1.04 9.09 1.82
C LEU A 98 0.12 9.39 0.86
N THR A 99 0.77 10.52 1.05
CA THR A 99 1.95 10.93 0.30
C THR A 99 3.12 11.08 1.26
N ILE A 100 4.25 10.47 0.90
CA ILE A 100 5.49 10.51 1.66
C ILE A 100 6.51 11.23 0.80
N THR A 101 6.97 12.39 1.25
CA THR A 101 8.00 13.17 0.58
C THR A 101 9.31 12.97 1.32
N VAL A 102 10.34 12.52 0.61
CA VAL A 102 11.68 12.26 1.12
C VAL A 102 12.64 13.21 0.41
N ARG A 103 13.37 14.02 1.17
CA ARG A 103 14.45 14.85 0.60
C ARG A 103 15.63 13.96 0.20
N LYS A 104 16.13 14.14 -1.02
CA LYS A 104 17.35 13.45 -1.49
C LYS A 104 18.60 13.96 -0.82
#